data_AF-A0A2E9JFV3-F1
#
_entry.id   AF-A0A2E9JFV3-F1
#
_cell.length_a   1.000
_cell.length_b   1.000
_cell.length_c   1.000
_cell.angle_alpha   90.00
_cell.angle_beta   90.00
_cell.angle_gamma   90.00
#
_symmetry.space_group_name_H-M   'P 1'
#
loop_
_entity.id
_entity.type
_entity.pdbx_description
1 polymer ?
#
loop_
_entity_poly.entity_id
_entity_poly.type
_entity_poly.pdbx_seq_one_letter_code
_entity_poly.pdbx_strand_id
1 'polypeptide(L)'
;MKKFLLIILTIVATAVTTSAQDSGAPPAIYKSEADILTGLEQAAASSASAGGWSVTVSPGITVRRRSSSVEQYAIFHPYSVEIYRILEGSGTLVTGGLLKLPLAESPNPNIIRTANGIEGGLARRVSEGDILVLQPGTPHWFSSIDGDSITYMESRVRIATNPVQYQ
;
A
#
# COMPACT_ATOMS: atom_id res chain seq x y z
N MET A 1 -10.65 -62.17 -65.80
CA MET A 1 -11.35 -61.43 -64.73
C MET A 1 -10.37 -60.45 -64.10
N LYS A 2 -10.48 -59.15 -64.38
CA LYS A 2 -9.53 -58.12 -63.88
C LYS A 2 -9.91 -57.74 -62.45
N LYS A 3 -9.00 -57.95 -61.49
CA LYS A 3 -9.19 -57.53 -60.08
C LYS A 3 -8.84 -56.04 -59.97
N PHE A 4 -9.82 -55.21 -59.63
CA PHE A 4 -9.59 -53.82 -59.25
C PHE A 4 -9.10 -53.78 -57.79
N LEU A 5 -7.95 -53.15 -57.57
CA LEU A 5 -7.38 -52.91 -56.24
C LEU A 5 -7.92 -51.56 -55.73
N LEU A 6 -8.72 -51.59 -54.65
CA LEU A 6 -9.26 -50.40 -54.02
C LEU A 6 -8.23 -49.87 -53.01
N ILE A 7 -7.64 -48.70 -53.28
CA ILE A 7 -6.72 -48.04 -52.35
C ILE A 7 -7.58 -47.18 -51.40
N ILE A 8 -7.65 -47.57 -50.13
CA ILE A 8 -8.29 -46.80 -49.07
C ILE A 8 -7.28 -45.76 -48.58
N LEU A 9 -7.55 -44.48 -48.88
CA LEU A 9 -6.73 -43.36 -48.42
C LEU A 9 -7.19 -42.97 -47.00
N THR A 10 -6.40 -43.35 -45.99
CA THR A 10 -6.64 -42.97 -44.60
C THR A 10 -6.21 -41.51 -44.40
N ILE A 11 -7.17 -40.59 -44.28
CA ILE A 11 -6.91 -39.20 -43.91
C ILE A 11 -6.56 -39.18 -42.42
N VAL A 12 -5.28 -39.02 -42.10
CA VAL A 12 -4.82 -38.75 -40.73
C VAL A 12 -5.14 -37.29 -40.42
N ALA A 13 -6.16 -37.06 -39.59
CA ALA A 13 -6.44 -35.74 -39.05
C ALA A 13 -5.36 -35.39 -38.01
N THR A 14 -4.39 -34.58 -38.41
CA THR A 14 -3.44 -33.96 -37.48
C THR A 14 -4.22 -33.01 -36.57
N ALA A 15 -4.30 -33.36 -35.28
CA ALA A 15 -4.81 -32.46 -34.26
C ALA A 15 -3.88 -31.24 -34.20
N VAL A 16 -4.31 -30.12 -34.78
CA VAL A 16 -3.68 -28.82 -34.58
C VAL A 16 -3.95 -28.45 -33.13
N THR A 17 -2.98 -28.67 -32.26
CA THR A 17 -3.02 -28.11 -30.90
C THR A 17 -2.98 -26.59 -31.06
N THR A 18 -4.12 -25.93 -30.87
CA THR A 18 -4.17 -24.47 -30.72
C THR A 18 -3.42 -24.13 -29.44
N SER A 19 -2.16 -23.73 -29.55
CA SER A 19 -1.47 -23.03 -28.47
C SER A 19 -2.31 -21.81 -28.13
N ALA A 20 -2.90 -21.80 -26.93
CA ALA A 20 -3.50 -20.58 -26.39
C ALA A 20 -2.45 -19.47 -26.48
N GLN A 21 -2.78 -18.35 -27.12
CA GLN A 21 -1.92 -17.18 -27.09
C GLN A 21 -1.79 -16.75 -25.63
N ASP A 22 -0.55 -16.67 -25.16
CA ASP A 22 -0.22 -16.10 -23.86
C ASP A 22 -0.83 -14.69 -23.80
N SER A 23 -1.74 -14.44 -22.85
CA SER A 23 -2.53 -13.20 -22.78
C SER A 23 -1.67 -11.97 -22.44
N GLY A 24 -0.35 -12.14 -22.34
CA GLY A 24 0.59 -11.12 -21.91
C GLY A 24 0.51 -10.86 -20.41
N ALA A 25 1.25 -9.85 -19.95
CA ALA A 25 1.19 -9.40 -18.56
C ALA A 25 -0.19 -8.84 -18.21
N PRO A 26 -0.66 -9.00 -16.96
CA PRO A 26 -1.95 -8.45 -16.53
C PRO A 26 -1.97 -6.90 -16.62
N PRO A 27 -3.16 -6.29 -16.77
CA PRO A 27 -3.30 -4.84 -16.71
C PRO A 27 -2.97 -4.32 -15.31
N ALA A 28 -2.76 -2.99 -15.20
CA ALA A 28 -2.49 -2.35 -13.93
C ALA A 28 -3.61 -2.58 -12.91
N ILE A 29 -3.24 -2.74 -11.63
CA ILE A 29 -4.20 -2.66 -10.53
C ILE A 29 -4.75 -1.22 -10.51
N TYR A 30 -6.06 -1.09 -10.69
CA TYR A 30 -6.73 0.18 -10.83
C TYR A 30 -7.81 0.35 -9.76
N LYS A 31 -7.85 1.52 -9.14
CA LYS A 31 -8.93 1.95 -8.25
C LYS A 31 -9.21 3.42 -8.55
N SER A 32 -10.45 3.75 -8.90
CA SER A 32 -10.81 5.15 -9.15
C SER A 32 -10.80 5.94 -7.84
N GLU A 33 -10.68 7.27 -7.94
CA GLU A 33 -10.85 8.14 -6.78
C GLU A 33 -12.20 7.93 -6.08
N ALA A 34 -13.28 7.81 -6.86
CA ALA A 34 -14.62 7.55 -6.32
C ALA A 34 -14.66 6.24 -5.50
N ASP A 35 -14.00 5.17 -5.98
CA ASP A 35 -13.91 3.91 -5.25
C ASP A 35 -13.02 3.99 -4.00
N ILE A 36 -12.02 4.86 -4.00
CA ILE A 36 -11.17 5.14 -2.84
C ILE A 36 -11.98 5.89 -1.79
N LEU A 37 -12.63 6.98 -2.17
CA LEU A 37 -13.45 7.79 -1.26
C LEU A 37 -14.61 6.96 -0.68
N THR A 38 -15.33 6.23 -1.53
CA THR A 38 -16.41 5.33 -1.08
C THR A 38 -15.88 4.29 -0.08
N GLY A 39 -14.71 3.70 -0.35
CA GLY A 39 -14.11 2.75 0.57
C GLY A 39 -13.68 3.36 1.90
N LEU A 40 -13.21 4.61 1.91
CA LEU A 40 -12.86 5.34 3.13
C LEU A 40 -14.11 5.61 3.97
N GLU A 41 -15.20 6.04 3.35
CA GLU A 41 -16.49 6.26 4.05
C GLU A 41 -17.05 4.95 4.62
N GLN A 42 -16.98 3.86 3.85
CA GLN A 42 -17.39 2.53 4.33
C GLN A 42 -16.51 2.06 5.50
N ALA A 43 -15.20 2.26 5.44
CA ALA A 43 -14.29 1.93 6.53
C ALA A 43 -14.56 2.80 7.77
N ALA A 44 -14.93 4.06 7.59
CA ALA A 44 -15.32 4.96 8.67
C ALA A 44 -16.62 4.53 9.35
N ALA A 45 -17.64 4.18 8.56
CA ALA A 45 -18.94 3.74 9.08
C ALA A 45 -18.89 2.37 9.78
N SER A 46 -17.98 1.48 9.37
CA SER A 46 -17.89 0.11 9.88
C SER A 46 -16.87 -0.08 11.01
N SER A 47 -16.03 0.93 11.28
CA SER A 47 -14.98 0.83 12.28
C SER A 47 -15.34 1.56 13.57
N ALA A 48 -15.13 0.91 14.72
CA ALA A 48 -15.11 1.59 16.01
C ALA A 48 -13.81 2.42 16.22
N SER A 49 -12.86 2.38 15.29
CA SER A 49 -11.61 3.14 15.36
C SER A 49 -11.86 4.62 15.14
N ALA A 50 -11.55 5.43 16.16
CA ALA A 50 -11.49 6.88 16.04
C ALA A 50 -10.15 7.37 15.44
N GLY A 51 -9.16 6.48 15.23
CA GLY A 51 -7.80 6.83 14.79
C GLY A 51 -7.53 6.90 13.30
N GLY A 52 -8.57 6.69 12.50
CA GLY A 52 -8.50 6.76 11.05
C GLY A 52 -8.79 5.43 10.36
N TRP A 53 -8.85 5.53 9.03
CA TRP A 53 -9.40 4.52 8.14
C TRP A 53 -8.51 4.38 6.91
N SER A 54 -8.61 3.26 6.20
CA SER A 54 -7.75 3.02 5.05
C SER A 54 -8.43 2.16 3.99
N VAL A 55 -8.06 2.40 2.75
CA VAL A 55 -8.41 1.55 1.61
C VAL A 55 -7.11 1.05 0.97
N THR A 56 -7.02 -0.26 0.79
CA THR A 56 -5.91 -0.87 0.06
C THR A 56 -6.15 -0.75 -1.44
N VAL A 57 -5.13 -0.24 -2.15
CA VAL A 57 -5.12 -0.21 -3.63
C VAL A 57 -4.42 -1.47 -4.15
N SER A 58 -3.25 -1.79 -3.61
CA SER A 58 -2.48 -2.99 -3.91
C SER A 58 -1.68 -3.44 -2.68
N PRO A 59 -1.03 -4.61 -2.68
CA PRO A 59 -0.03 -4.93 -1.67
C PRO A 59 1.01 -3.80 -1.57
N GLY A 60 1.16 -3.24 -0.38
CA GLY A 60 2.10 -2.14 -0.12
C GLY A 60 1.60 -0.74 -0.50
N ILE A 61 0.43 -0.57 -1.13
CA ILE A 61 -0.13 0.75 -1.46
C ILE A 61 -1.51 0.89 -0.82
N THR A 62 -1.65 1.87 0.07
CA THR A 62 -2.90 2.17 0.79
C THR A 62 -3.16 3.65 0.79
N VAL A 63 -4.42 4.07 0.62
CA VAL A 63 -4.84 5.42 0.96
C VAL A 63 -5.34 5.40 2.41
N ARG A 64 -4.80 6.31 3.23
CA ARG A 64 -5.16 6.47 4.64
C ARG A 64 -5.80 7.81 4.87
N ARG A 65 -6.81 7.83 5.74
CA ARG A 65 -7.38 9.04 6.35
C ARG A 65 -7.19 8.97 7.85
N ARG A 66 -6.39 9.88 8.41
CA ARG A 66 -6.13 9.98 9.85
C ARG A 66 -7.01 11.06 10.44
N SER A 67 -7.75 10.73 11.51
CA SER A 67 -8.56 11.69 12.25
C SER A 67 -7.70 12.47 13.24
N SER A 68 -7.99 13.76 13.42
CA SER A 68 -7.41 14.59 14.48
C SER A 68 -8.04 14.34 15.86
N SER A 69 -9.16 13.62 15.92
CA SER A 69 -9.94 13.41 17.16
C SER A 69 -9.30 12.47 18.18
N VAL A 70 -8.16 11.85 17.85
CA VAL A 70 -7.41 11.00 18.77
C VAL A 70 -5.92 11.25 18.70
N GLU A 71 -5.23 10.79 19.74
CA GLU A 71 -3.78 10.76 19.78
C GLU A 71 -3.21 9.92 18.64
N GLN A 72 -2.25 10.51 17.91
CA GLN A 72 -1.49 9.83 16.88
C GLN A 72 -0.25 9.20 17.51
N TYR A 73 0.07 7.96 17.13
CA TYR A 73 1.30 7.32 17.57
C TYR A 73 2.47 7.73 16.67
N ALA A 74 3.62 7.99 17.28
CA ALA A 74 4.89 8.03 16.57
C ALA A 74 5.35 6.62 16.28
N ILE A 75 5.77 6.34 15.05
CA ILE A 75 6.15 5.00 14.61
C ILE A 75 7.41 5.01 13.75
N PHE A 76 8.02 3.84 13.56
CA PHE A 76 8.85 3.57 12.39
C PHE A 76 8.68 2.14 11.89
N HIS A 77 9.07 1.94 10.62
CA HIS A 77 9.15 0.63 9.98
C HIS A 77 10.61 0.22 9.80
N PRO A 78 11.09 -0.87 10.42
CA PRO A 78 12.51 -1.23 10.37
C PRO A 78 12.99 -1.72 9.00
N TYR A 79 12.08 -2.20 8.16
CA TYR A 79 12.41 -2.96 6.94
C TYR A 79 11.73 -2.43 5.68
N SER A 80 11.21 -1.21 5.72
CA SER A 80 10.49 -0.63 4.58
C SER A 80 10.88 0.82 4.40
N VAL A 81 11.10 1.19 3.14
CA VAL A 81 10.94 2.58 2.72
C VAL A 81 9.44 2.85 2.66
N GLU A 82 9.03 3.97 3.21
CA GLU A 82 7.64 4.43 3.15
C GLU A 82 7.58 5.79 2.47
N ILE A 83 6.62 5.96 1.57
CA ILE A 83 6.45 7.17 0.78
C ILE A 83 5.04 7.67 1.02
N TYR A 84 4.92 8.91 1.49
CA TYR A 84 3.64 9.59 1.61
C TYR A 84 3.48 10.59 0.48
N ARG A 85 2.31 10.59 -0.15
CA ARG A 85 1.79 11.72 -0.93
C ARG A 85 0.55 12.22 -0.22
N ILE A 86 0.57 13.46 0.24
CA ILE A 86 -0.61 14.08 0.86
C ILE A 86 -1.63 14.36 -0.24
N LEU A 87 -2.85 13.90 -0.04
CA LEU A 87 -3.96 14.00 -0.98
C LEU A 87 -4.99 15.06 -0.56
N GLU A 88 -5.17 15.27 0.74
CA GLU A 88 -6.14 16.22 1.27
C GLU A 88 -5.76 16.62 2.70
N GLY A 89 -6.04 17.88 3.05
CA GLY A 89 -5.80 18.41 4.38
C GLY A 89 -4.34 18.78 4.63
N SER A 90 -4.01 19.01 5.90
CA SER A 90 -2.67 19.42 6.32
C SER A 90 -2.41 19.08 7.78
N GLY A 91 -1.15 19.17 8.19
CA GLY A 91 -0.75 18.96 9.58
C GLY A 91 0.73 19.17 9.79
N THR A 92 1.19 18.90 11.01
CA THR A 92 2.62 18.90 11.34
C THR A 92 3.12 17.48 11.46
N LEU A 93 3.98 17.08 10.53
CA LEU A 93 4.68 15.80 10.56
C LEU A 93 6.08 16.01 11.14
N VAL A 94 6.39 15.27 12.21
CA VAL A 94 7.73 15.18 12.79
C VAL A 94 8.40 13.93 12.22
N THR A 95 9.61 14.07 11.68
CA THR A 95 10.38 12.94 11.14
C THR A 95 11.83 12.93 11.67
N GLY A 96 12.45 11.75 11.70
CA GLY A 96 13.79 11.57 12.25
C GLY A 96 13.80 11.49 13.78
N GLY A 97 14.97 11.70 14.40
CA GLY A 97 15.09 11.65 15.86
C GLY A 97 14.92 10.24 16.43
N LEU A 98 14.38 10.16 17.65
CA LEU A 98 14.14 8.92 18.40
C LEU A 98 12.70 8.84 18.90
N LEU A 99 12.12 7.64 18.93
CA LEU A 99 10.84 7.41 19.61
C LEU A 99 11.02 7.60 21.12
N LYS A 100 10.15 8.40 21.75
CA LYS A 100 10.15 8.60 23.20
C LYS A 100 9.67 7.35 23.94
N LEU A 101 10.34 7.02 25.03
CA LEU A 101 9.97 5.91 25.91
C LEU A 101 8.82 6.30 26.88
N PRO A 102 8.04 5.33 27.39
CA PRO A 102 8.08 3.90 27.04
C PRO A 102 7.51 3.64 25.63
N LEU A 103 8.01 2.59 24.98
CA LEU A 103 7.38 2.07 23.76
C LEU A 103 6.04 1.44 24.09
N ALA A 104 5.11 1.49 23.14
CA ALA A 104 3.84 0.78 23.23
C ALA A 104 3.96 -0.60 22.57
N GLU A 105 2.98 -1.47 22.87
CA GLU A 105 2.88 -2.76 22.20
C GLU A 105 2.81 -2.57 20.69
N SER A 106 3.64 -3.33 19.99
CA SER A 106 3.76 -3.25 18.54
C SER A 106 2.79 -4.23 17.89
N PRO A 107 1.95 -3.79 16.92
CA PRO A 107 0.93 -4.64 16.32
C PRO A 107 1.52 -5.80 15.50
N ASN A 108 2.78 -5.69 15.10
CA ASN A 108 3.55 -6.73 14.41
C ASN A 108 5.05 -6.34 14.43
N PRO A 109 5.99 -7.25 14.12
CA PRO A 109 7.43 -6.97 14.20
C PRO A 109 7.97 -5.94 13.19
N ASN A 110 7.14 -5.47 12.25
CA ASN A 110 7.53 -4.47 11.25
C ASN A 110 7.11 -3.04 11.65
N ILE A 111 6.60 -2.83 12.87
CA ILE A 111 6.20 -1.51 13.38
C ILE A 111 6.73 -1.39 14.79
N ILE A 112 7.48 -0.34 15.09
CA ILE A 112 7.82 0.06 16.45
C ILE A 112 7.10 1.38 16.72
N ARG A 113 6.46 1.54 17.90
CA ARG A 113 5.58 2.68 18.17
C ARG A 113 5.62 3.18 19.60
N THR A 114 5.27 4.45 19.78
CA THR A 114 5.04 5.09 21.09
C THR A 114 3.92 6.13 20.97
N ALA A 115 3.16 6.34 22.05
CA ALA A 115 2.21 7.45 22.16
C ALA A 115 2.93 8.77 22.49
N ASN A 116 4.13 8.68 23.07
CA ASN A 116 4.83 9.81 23.67
C ASN A 116 5.49 10.77 22.66
N GLY A 117 5.40 10.46 21.35
CA GLY A 117 5.96 11.25 20.28
C GLY A 117 7.44 10.97 19.97
N ILE A 118 8.10 11.97 19.36
CA ILE A 118 9.50 11.90 18.90
C ILE A 118 10.34 12.93 19.66
N GLU A 119 11.57 12.56 20.00
CA GLU A 119 12.62 13.45 20.52
C GLU A 119 13.65 13.74 19.43
N GLY A 120 14.06 15.02 19.30
CA GLY A 120 15.09 15.44 18.32
C GLY A 120 14.68 15.33 16.85
N GLY A 121 13.39 15.11 16.56
CA GLY A 121 12.86 15.06 15.20
C GLY A 121 12.68 16.44 14.58
N LEU A 122 12.63 16.49 13.25
CA LEU A 122 12.35 17.69 12.47
C LEU A 122 10.84 17.82 12.24
N ALA A 123 10.24 18.84 12.83
CA ALA A 123 8.85 19.20 12.58
C ALA A 123 8.73 19.97 11.26
N ARG A 124 7.84 19.51 10.37
CA ARG A 124 7.46 20.25 9.16
C ARG A 124 5.95 20.25 9.01
N ARG A 125 5.41 21.40 8.61
CA ARG A 125 4.05 21.46 8.11
C ARG A 125 4.01 20.78 6.74
N VAL A 126 3.01 19.92 6.53
CA VAL A 126 2.75 19.23 5.26
C VAL A 126 1.31 19.49 4.84
N SER A 127 1.06 19.53 3.54
CA SER A 127 -0.25 19.79 2.95
C SER A 127 -0.41 19.06 1.63
N GLU A 128 -1.62 19.07 1.08
CA GLU A 128 -1.94 18.50 -0.23
C GLU A 128 -0.87 18.78 -1.28
N GLY A 129 -0.45 17.75 -2.00
CA GLY A 129 0.60 17.83 -3.01
C GLY A 129 2.00 17.46 -2.49
N ASP A 130 2.26 17.58 -1.19
CA ASP A 130 3.57 17.28 -0.62
C ASP A 130 3.89 15.78 -0.67
N ILE A 131 5.18 15.49 -0.85
CA ILE A 131 5.74 14.14 -0.84
C ILE A 131 6.77 14.01 0.26
N LEU A 132 6.72 12.90 0.98
CA LEU A 132 7.70 12.50 1.98
C LEU A 132 8.25 11.13 1.62
N VAL A 133 9.55 10.94 1.82
CA VAL A 133 10.20 9.63 1.71
C VAL A 133 10.88 9.33 3.03
N LEU A 134 10.44 8.26 3.67
CA LEU A 134 10.87 7.79 4.98
C LEU A 134 11.74 6.56 4.78
N GLN A 135 13.02 6.69 5.10
CA GLN A 135 13.95 5.56 5.06
C GLN A 135 13.60 4.56 6.17
N PRO A 136 13.96 3.27 6.05
CA PRO A 136 13.75 2.30 7.11
C PRO A 136 14.34 2.78 8.43
N GLY A 137 13.59 2.59 9.50
CA GLY A 137 13.98 3.04 10.84
C GLY A 137 13.76 4.53 11.10
N THR A 138 13.29 5.33 10.14
CA THR A 138 13.01 6.76 10.35
C THR A 138 11.74 6.93 11.21
N PRO A 139 11.84 7.44 12.45
CA PRO A 139 10.65 7.77 13.22
C PRO A 139 9.85 8.85 12.50
N HIS A 140 8.53 8.69 12.48
CA HIS A 140 7.62 9.65 11.90
C HIS A 140 6.30 9.70 12.66
N TRP A 141 5.71 10.88 12.74
CA TRP A 141 4.57 11.16 13.59
C TRP A 141 3.82 12.41 13.15
N PHE A 142 2.50 12.30 12.94
CA PHE A 142 1.65 13.48 12.85
C PHE A 142 1.44 14.04 14.26
N SER A 143 2.30 14.98 14.65
CA SER A 143 2.20 15.68 15.94
C SER A 143 0.97 16.60 16.03
N SER A 144 0.47 17.06 14.88
CA SER A 144 -0.82 17.72 14.76
C SER A 144 -1.42 17.42 13.39
N ILE A 145 -2.75 17.37 13.32
CA ILE A 145 -3.54 17.36 12.10
C ILE A 145 -4.42 18.60 12.17
N ASP A 146 -4.48 19.41 11.12
CA ASP A 146 -5.38 20.54 11.09
C ASP A 146 -6.75 20.12 10.58
N GLY A 147 -7.80 20.74 11.12
CA GLY A 147 -9.17 20.33 10.84
C GLY A 147 -9.46 18.92 11.38
N ASP A 148 -10.38 18.23 10.73
CA ASP A 148 -10.89 16.94 11.22
C ASP A 148 -10.00 15.77 10.81
N SER A 149 -9.33 15.86 9.66
CA SER A 149 -8.51 14.76 9.15
C SER A 149 -7.46 15.19 8.14
N ILE A 150 -6.49 14.32 7.92
CA ILE A 150 -5.55 14.37 6.80
C ILE A 150 -5.62 13.06 6.01
N THR A 151 -5.67 13.16 4.68
CA THR A 151 -5.70 12.00 3.78
C THR A 151 -4.40 11.93 2.99
N TYR A 152 -3.77 10.76 2.94
CA TYR A 152 -2.53 10.54 2.20
C TYR A 152 -2.45 9.14 1.60
N MET A 153 -1.79 9.03 0.45
CA MET A 153 -1.38 7.75 -0.10
C MET A 153 -0.06 7.34 0.58
N GLU A 154 -0.05 6.14 1.13
CA GLU A 154 1.12 5.46 1.67
C GLU A 154 1.53 4.35 0.71
N SER A 155 2.79 4.40 0.26
CA SER A 155 3.44 3.32 -0.46
C SER A 155 4.59 2.78 0.37
N ARG A 156 4.60 1.47 0.63
CA ARG A 156 5.68 0.77 1.33
C ARG A 156 6.41 -0.18 0.40
N VAL A 157 7.70 0.06 0.24
CA VAL A 157 8.62 -0.83 -0.47
C VAL A 157 9.46 -1.55 0.57
N ARG A 158 9.28 -2.86 0.68
CA ARG A 158 10.04 -3.67 1.63
C ARG A 158 11.47 -3.86 1.12
N ILE A 159 12.44 -3.63 1.99
CA ILE A 159 13.82 -3.98 1.71
C ILE A 159 13.94 -5.50 1.81
N ALA A 160 14.35 -6.11 0.71
CA ALA A 160 14.66 -7.53 0.64
C ALA A 160 16.10 -7.69 0.16
N THR A 161 16.82 -8.63 0.76
CA THR A 161 18.14 -9.06 0.28
C THR A 161 18.05 -10.09 -0.84
N ASN A 162 16.84 -10.57 -1.13
CA ASN A 162 16.54 -11.48 -2.24
C ASN A 162 15.77 -10.73 -3.34
N PRO A 163 15.91 -11.11 -4.61
CA PRO A 163 15.13 -10.53 -5.70
C PRO A 163 13.63 -10.65 -5.42
N VAL A 164 12.91 -9.53 -5.45
CA VAL A 164 11.45 -9.52 -5.40
C VAL A 164 10.96 -9.93 -6.79
N GLN A 165 10.44 -11.15 -6.91
CA GLN A 165 9.71 -11.58 -8.10
C GLN A 165 8.28 -11.04 -7.96
N TYR A 166 7.91 -10.06 -8.79
CA TYR A 166 6.50 -9.73 -8.98
C TYR A 166 5.89 -10.85 -9.84
N GLN A 167 4.91 -11.56 -9.26
CA GLN A 167 4.04 -12.46 -10.01
C GLN A 167 2.87 -11.66 -10.58
#